data_AF-A0A2V2STZ7-F1
#
_entry.id   AF-A0A2V2STZ7-F1
#
_cell.length_a   1.000
_cell.length_b   1.000
_cell.length_c   1.000
_cell.angle_alpha   90.00
_cell.angle_beta   90.00
_cell.angle_gamma   90.00
#
_symmetry.space_group_name_H-M   'P 1'
#
loop_
_entity.id
_entity.type
_entity.pdbx_description
1 polymer ?
#
loop_
_entity_poly.entity_id
_entity_poly.type
_entity_poly.pdbx_seq_one_letter_code
_entity_poly.pdbx_strand_id
1 'polypeptide(L)' 'MAMTGEQYDALVKLMRGKPESPACRAARRVLVDGISQAEAVREAGITRGTVSKAVRTYAEADQLMCAVYGVEKG' A
#
# COMPACT_ATOMS: atom_id res chain seq x y z
N MET A 1 -12.58 0.98 6.38
CA MET A 1 -11.93 2.28 6.05
C MET A 1 -10.69 2.07 5.17
N ALA A 2 -10.46 2.93 4.17
CA ALA A 2 -9.21 2.95 3.39
C ALA A 2 -8.02 3.41 4.24
N MET A 3 -6.80 2.98 3.90
CA MET A 3 -5.57 3.30 4.64
C MET A 3 -5.25 4.80 4.50
N THR A 4 -4.87 5.48 5.58
CA THR A 4 -4.43 6.89 5.47
C THR A 4 -3.00 6.98 4.92
N GLY A 5 -2.63 8.16 4.39
CA GLY A 5 -1.26 8.40 3.94
C GLY A 5 -0.22 8.18 5.03
N GLU A 6 -0.49 8.66 6.25
CA GLU A 6 0.41 8.49 7.40
C GLU A 6 0.55 7.02 7.82
N GLN A 7 -0.54 6.25 7.80
CA GLN A 7 -0.52 4.80 8.05
C GLN A 7 0.36 4.08 7.01
N TYR A 8 0.18 4.41 5.73
CA TYR A 8 0.99 3.84 4.66
C TYR A 8 2.47 4.20 4.80
N ASP A 9 2.79 5.47 5.03
CA ASP A 9 4.18 5.95 5.14
C ASP A 9 4.90 5.32 6.34
N ALA A 10 4.17 5.10 7.45
CA ALA A 10 4.69 4.37 8.61
C ALA A 10 5.02 2.91 8.25
N LEU A 11 4.14 2.22 7.53
CA LEU A 11 4.38 0.84 7.08
C LEU A 11 5.56 0.74 6.11
N VAL A 12 5.67 1.66 5.14
CA VAL A 12 6.81 1.74 4.23
C VAL A 12 8.12 1.88 5.02
N LYS A 13 8.15 2.77 6.03
CA LYS A 13 9.32 2.94 6.89
C LYS A 13 9.66 1.68 7.69
N LEU A 14 8.67 1.07 8.35
CA LEU A 14 8.86 -0.13 9.18
C LEU A 14 9.34 -1.34 8.37
N MET A 15 8.80 -1.51 7.16
CA MET A 15 9.15 -2.60 6.25
C MET A 15 10.42 -2.33 5.43
N ARG A 16 11.11 -1.21 5.67
CA ARG A 16 12.30 -0.77 4.92
C ARG A 16 12.02 -0.62 3.42
N GLY A 17 10.79 -0.26 3.07
CA GLY A 17 10.40 0.11 1.72
C GLY A 17 11.05 1.42 1.29
N LYS A 18 11.10 1.64 -0.03
CA LYS A 18 11.62 2.86 -0.65
C LYS A 18 10.46 3.71 -1.17
N PRO A 19 10.06 4.80 -0.49
CA PRO A 19 8.91 5.62 -0.88
C PRO A 19 8.96 6.08 -2.35
N GLU A 20 10.17 6.35 -2.84
CA GLU A 20 10.47 6.78 -4.20
C GLU A 20 10.48 5.64 -5.24
N SER A 21 10.35 4.38 -4.82
CA SER A 21 10.27 3.27 -5.77
C SER A 21 8.91 3.26 -6.49
N PRO A 22 8.86 2.91 -7.79
CA PRO A 22 7.60 2.82 -8.54
C PRO A 22 6.56 1.91 -7.87
N ALA A 23 7.01 0.81 -7.25
CA ALA A 23 6.13 -0.12 -6.55
C ALA A 23 5.50 0.50 -5.29
N CYS A 24 6.27 1.24 -4.48
CA CYS A 24 5.72 1.90 -3.29
C CYS A 24 4.81 3.07 -3.68
N ARG A 25 5.11 3.81 -4.74
CA ARG A 25 4.17 4.84 -5.23
C ARG A 25 2.88 4.21 -5.74
N ALA A 26 2.95 3.15 -6.54
CA ALA A 26 1.77 2.46 -7.07
C ALA A 26 0.86 1.93 -5.95
N ALA A 27 1.45 1.29 -4.92
CA ALA A 27 0.67 0.80 -3.78
C ALA A 27 0.03 1.93 -2.96
N ARG A 28 0.70 3.09 -2.79
CA ARG A 28 0.10 4.27 -2.15
C ARG A 28 -1.12 4.76 -2.92
N ARG A 29 -1.02 4.88 -4.24
CA ARG A 29 -2.14 5.32 -5.10
C ARG A 29 -3.36 4.43 -4.92
N VAL A 30 -3.17 3.11 -4.81
CA VAL A 30 -4.27 2.14 -4.64
C VAL A 30 -4.84 2.17 -3.21
N LEU A 31 -3.99 2.08 -2.19
CA LEU A 31 -4.41 1.87 -0.80
C LEU A 31 -4.87 3.16 -0.10
N VAL A 32 -4.33 4.30 -0.51
CA VAL A 32 -4.60 5.63 0.06
C VAL A 32 -5.52 6.44 -0.84
N ASP A 33 -5.18 6.56 -2.13
CA ASP A 33 -5.93 7.41 -3.05
C ASP A 33 -7.11 6.67 -3.72
N GLY A 34 -7.24 5.36 -3.50
CA GLY A 34 -8.38 4.55 -3.93
C GLY A 34 -8.45 4.24 -5.43
N ILE A 35 -7.39 4.50 -6.20
CA ILE A 35 -7.40 4.19 -7.64
C ILE A 35 -7.30 2.67 -7.88
N SER A 36 -7.74 2.22 -9.06
CA SER A 36 -7.63 0.81 -9.41
C SER A 36 -6.17 0.37 -9.63
N GLN A 37 -5.87 -0.91 -9.38
CA GLN A 37 -4.54 -1.44 -9.72
C GLN A 37 -4.21 -1.30 -11.22
N ALA A 38 -5.23 -1.32 -12.09
CA ALA A 38 -5.03 -1.12 -13.53
C ALA A 38 -4.58 0.31 -13.86
N GLU A 39 -5.13 1.31 -13.18
CA GLU A 39 -4.66 2.71 -13.29
C GLU A 39 -3.26 2.87 -12.72
N ALA A 40 -2.99 2.30 -11.54
CA ALA A 40 -1.67 2.36 -10.92
C ALA A 40 -0.56 1.71 -11.79
N VAL A 41 -0.87 0.63 -12.50
CA VAL A 41 0.03 0.02 -13.50
C VAL A 41 0.36 1.00 -14.62
N ARG A 42 -0.65 1.70 -15.16
CA ARG A 42 -0.45 2.70 -16.24
C ARG A 42 0.38 3.89 -15.77
N GLU A 43 0.12 4.40 -14.56
CA GLU A 43 0.86 5.54 -14.00
C GLU A 43 2.31 5.19 -13.64
N ALA A 44 2.55 4.00 -13.08
CA ALA A 44 3.86 3.65 -12.52
C ALA A 44 4.82 3.01 -13.54
N GLY A 45 4.33 2.58 -14.71
CA GLY A 45 5.16 1.98 -15.76
C GLY A 45 5.78 0.63 -15.38
N ILE A 46 5.17 -0.09 -14.43
CA ILE A 46 5.65 -1.39 -13.93
C ILE A 46 4.62 -2.50 -14.17
N THR A 47 5.05 -3.75 -14.05
CA THR A 47 4.17 -4.89 -14.32
C THR A 47 2.99 -4.95 -13.34
N ARG A 48 1.86 -5.51 -13.81
CA ARG A 48 0.70 -5.81 -12.95
C ARG A 48 1.09 -6.70 -11.76
N GLY A 49 1.99 -7.66 -11.96
CA GLY A 49 2.46 -8.53 -10.88
C GLY A 49 3.19 -7.76 -9.78
N THR A 50 4.03 -6.79 -10.17
CA THR A 50 4.74 -5.91 -9.22
C THR A 50 3.77 -5.05 -8.42
N VAL A 51 2.76 -4.45 -9.07
CA VAL A 51 1.73 -3.64 -8.39
C VAL A 51 0.91 -4.50 -7.42
N SER A 52 0.38 -5.63 -7.90
CA SER A 52 -0.43 -6.54 -7.07
C SER A 52 0.34 -7.02 -5.85
N LYS A 53 1.62 -7.40 -6.03
CA LYS A 53 2.49 -7.80 -4.92
C LYS A 53 2.67 -6.67 -3.91
N ALA A 54 2.99 -5.45 -4.36
CA ALA A 54 3.20 -4.32 -3.46
C ALA A 54 1.93 -3.93 -2.69
N VAL A 55 0.78 -3.88 -3.37
CA VAL A 55 -0.53 -3.60 -2.75
C VAL A 55 -0.83 -4.64 -1.68
N ARG A 56 -0.66 -5.92 -2.00
CA ARG A 56 -0.89 -7.02 -1.06
C ARG A 56 0.02 -6.92 0.17
N THR A 57 1.31 -6.68 -0.03
CA THR A 57 2.28 -6.58 1.06
C THR A 57 1.90 -5.52 2.09
N TYR A 58 1.52 -4.32 1.65
CA TYR A 58 1.16 -3.25 2.59
C TYR A 58 -0.24 -3.42 3.18
N ALA A 59 -1.19 -3.98 2.43
CA ALA A 59 -2.51 -4.31 2.97
C ALA A 59 -2.44 -5.39 4.06
N GLU A 60 -1.66 -6.45 3.86
CA GLU A 60 -1.45 -7.50 4.87
C GLU A 60 -0.73 -6.96 6.11
N ALA A 61 0.26 -6.07 5.92
CA ALA A 61 0.94 -5.43 7.04
C ALA A 61 -0.01 -4.56 7.87
N ASP A 62 -0.87 -3.77 7.22
CA ASP A 62 -1.88 -2.97 7.89
C ASP A 62 -2.89 -3.83 8.67
N GLN A 63 -3.39 -4.91 8.06
CA GLN A 63 -4.29 -5.86 8.71
C GLN A 63 -3.63 -6.49 9.95
N LEU A 64 -2.37 -6.90 9.84
CA LEU A 64 -1.60 -7.44 10.96
C LEU A 64 -1.51 -6.42 12.12
N MET A 65 -1.17 -5.17 11.82
CA MET A 65 -1.04 -4.14 12.85
C MET A 65 -2.38 -3.82 13.52
N CYS A 66 -3.47 -3.76 12.75
CA CYS A 66 -4.81 -3.53 13.30
C CYS A 66 -5.23 -4.65 14.25
N ALA A 67 -4.94 -5.91 13.87
CA ALA A 67 -5.24 -7.08 14.71
C ALA A 67 -4.47 -7.06 16.04
N VAL A 68 -3.20 -6.65 16.03
CA VAL A 68 -2.37 -6.58 17.25
C VAL A 68 -2.77 -5.41 18.16
N TYR A 69 -3.14 -4.27 17.58
CA TYR A 69 -3.55 -3.09 18.35
C TYR A 69 -5.01 -3.10 18.80
N GLY A 70 -5.79 -4.12 18.42
CA GLY A 70 -7.21 -4.20 18.76
C GLY A 70 -8.04 -3.10 18.10
N VAL A 71 -7.58 -2.58 16.95
CA VAL A 71 -8.29 -1.53 16.21
C VAL A 71 -9.23 -2.20 15.22
N GLU A 72 -10.53 -2.19 15.50
CA GLU A 72 -11.54 -2.60 14.53
C GLU A 72 -11.63 -1.56 13.42
N LYS A 73 -11.24 -1.95 12.19
CA LYS A 73 -11.50 -1.14 10.99
C LYS A 73 -12.93 -1.42 10.51
N GLY A 74 -13.86 -0.56 10.92
CA GLY A 74 -15.23 -0.51 10.38
C GLY A 74 -15.30 -0.27 8.88
#